data_AF-A0A357R657-F1
#
_entry.id   AF-A0A357R657-F1
#
_cell.length_a   1.000
_cell.length_b   1.000
_cell.length_c   1.000
_cell.angle_alpha   90.00
_cell.angle_beta   90.00
_cell.angle_gamma   90.00
#
_symmetry.space_group_name_H-M   'P 1'
#
loop_
_entity.id
_entity.type
_entity.pdbx_description
1 polymer ?
#
loop_
_entity_poly.entity_id
_entity_poly.type
_entity_poly.pdbx_seq_one_letter_code
_entity_poly.pdbx_strand_id
1 'polypeptide(L)'
;MSAKHQISGYLPDERPPFWKLFLYALQQVIVMFPATIAVALLTGFHVSTTIFASGLATVCFILVTGRKLPLYYGSSFSYLPAIAGLMASEALSGYSLNEKIAVAQFGIVMSGFVSIAAGLIVNR
;
A
#
# COMPACT_ATOMS: atom_id res chain seq x y z
N MET A 1 -19.72 -40.53 18.60
CA MET A 1 -19.66 -39.91 17.26
C MET A 1 -19.22 -38.47 17.43
N SER A 2 -17.94 -38.17 17.18
CA SER A 2 -17.41 -36.82 17.31
C SER A 2 -17.92 -35.97 16.14
N ALA A 3 -18.76 -34.98 16.45
CA ALA A 3 -19.28 -34.04 15.46
C ALA A 3 -18.10 -33.28 14.85
N LYS A 4 -17.81 -33.58 13.58
CA LYS A 4 -16.74 -32.94 12.81
C LYS A 4 -17.14 -31.48 12.61
N HIS A 5 -16.63 -30.60 13.47
CA HIS A 5 -16.83 -29.16 13.34
C HIS A 5 -16.24 -28.73 12.00
N GLN A 6 -17.09 -28.50 11.00
CA GLN A 6 -16.67 -28.01 9.69
C GLN A 6 -16.17 -26.58 9.89
N ILE A 7 -14.86 -26.43 10.03
CA ILE A 7 -14.22 -25.12 9.99
C ILE A 7 -14.40 -24.62 8.55
N SER A 8 -15.38 -23.75 8.33
CA SER A 8 -15.61 -23.11 7.04
C SER A 8 -14.60 -21.97 6.86
N GLY A 9 -13.37 -22.32 6.51
CA GLY A 9 -12.28 -21.38 6.26
C GLY A 9 -11.23 -22.01 5.34
N TYR A 10 -10.52 -21.17 4.60
CA TYR A 10 -9.38 -21.60 3.78
C TYR A 10 -8.08 -21.26 4.48
N LEU A 11 -7.12 -22.17 4.46
CA LEU A 11 -5.75 -21.88 4.88
C LEU A 11 -5.04 -21.02 3.81
N PRO A 12 -3.98 -20.26 4.16
CA PRO A 12 -3.24 -19.43 3.18
C PRO A 12 -2.70 -20.21 1.97
N ASP A 13 -2.40 -21.49 2.17
CA ASP A 13 -1.87 -22.39 1.12
C ASP A 13 -2.97 -23.01 0.26
N GLU A 14 -4.24 -22.91 0.68
CA GLU A 14 -5.37 -23.44 -0.07
C GLU A 14 -5.86 -22.43 -1.12
N ARG A 15 -6.18 -22.94 -2.30
CA ARG A 15 -6.71 -22.13 -3.39
C ARG A 15 -8.23 -22.26 -3.43
N PRO A 16 -8.98 -21.26 -2.94
CA PRO A 16 -10.44 -21.30 -3.03
C PRO A 16 -10.88 -21.32 -4.50
N PRO A 17 -12.09 -21.86 -4.79
CA PRO A 17 -12.66 -21.79 -6.13
C PRO A 17 -12.74 -20.34 -6.60
N PHE A 18 -12.57 -20.12 -7.91
CA PHE A 18 -12.45 -18.80 -8.52
C PHE A 18 -13.50 -17.79 -8.03
N TRP A 19 -14.76 -18.22 -7.91
CA TRP A 19 -15.85 -17.36 -7.43
C TRP A 19 -15.64 -16.87 -5.99
N LYS A 20 -15.22 -17.75 -5.08
CA LYS A 20 -14.91 -17.36 -3.70
C LYS A 20 -13.65 -16.48 -3.64
N LEU A 21 -12.65 -16.77 -4.47
CA LEU A 21 -11.44 -15.97 -4.57
C LEU A 21 -11.74 -14.53 -5.02
N PHE A 22 -12.63 -14.36 -6.00
CA PHE A 22 -13.10 -13.05 -6.44
C PHE A 22 -13.82 -12.30 -5.31
N LEU A 23 -14.71 -12.97 -4.57
CA LEU A 23 -15.40 -12.36 -3.42
C LEU A 23 -14.43 -11.94 -2.31
N TYR A 24 -13.41 -12.76 -2.02
CA TYR A 24 -12.36 -12.38 -1.06
C TYR A 24 -11.51 -11.21 -1.54
N ALA A 25 -11.16 -11.16 -2.83
CA ALA A 25 -10.46 -10.01 -3.40
C ALA A 25 -11.30 -8.73 -3.31
N LEU A 26 -12.60 -8.82 -3.59
CA LEU A 26 -13.52 -7.70 -3.44
C LEU A 26 -13.62 -7.23 -1.99
N GLN A 27 -13.74 -8.17 -1.05
CA GLN A 27 -13.73 -7.87 0.38
C GLN A 27 -12.44 -7.15 0.79
N GLN A 28 -11.28 -7.63 0.32
CA GLN A 28 -9.99 -6.99 0.61
C GLN A 28 -9.93 -5.55 0.10
N VAL A 29 -10.42 -5.30 -1.12
CA VAL A 29 -10.50 -3.94 -1.67
C VAL A 29 -11.37 -3.06 -0.79
N ILE A 30 -12.58 -3.51 -0.42
CA ILE A 30 -13.50 -2.73 0.42
C ILE A 30 -12.88 -2.41 1.79
N VAL A 31 -12.14 -3.35 2.40
CA VAL A 31 -11.50 -3.16 3.71
C VAL A 31 -10.32 -2.20 3.63
N MET A 32 -9.50 -2.26 2.58
CA MET A 32 -8.27 -1.45 2.45
C MET A 32 -8.50 -0.07 1.81
N PHE A 33 -9.62 0.11 1.12
CA PHE A 33 -9.94 1.32 0.38
C PHE A 33 -10.09 2.58 1.25
N PRO A 34 -10.80 2.57 2.40
CA PRO A 34 -10.95 3.76 3.24
C PRO A 34 -9.61 4.28 3.75
N ALA A 35 -8.71 3.37 4.14
CA ALA A 35 -7.37 3.71 4.62
C ALA A 35 -6.53 4.40 3.53
N THR A 36 -6.58 3.87 2.30
CA THR A 36 -5.83 4.40 1.15
C THR A 36 -6.33 5.80 0.75
N ILE A 37 -7.66 6.00 0.75
CA ILE A 37 -8.28 7.29 0.46
C ILE A 37 -8.03 8.30 1.56
N ALA A 38 -8.15 7.90 2.83
CA ALA A 38 -7.93 8.80 3.96
C ALA A 38 -6.55 9.46 3.88
N VAL A 39 -5.50 8.68 3.59
CA VAL A 39 -4.14 9.24 3.44
C VAL A 39 -4.05 10.17 2.23
N ALA A 40 -4.64 9.82 1.08
CA ALA A 40 -4.65 10.69 -0.10
C ALA A 40 -5.32 12.04 0.19
N LEU A 41 -6.48 12.02 0.85
CA LEU A 41 -7.22 13.22 1.24
C LEU A 41 -6.45 14.06 2.27
N LEU A 42 -5.85 13.42 3.28
CA LEU A 42 -5.07 14.11 4.31
C LEU A 42 -3.78 14.75 3.78
N THR A 43 -3.17 14.15 2.76
CA THR A 43 -1.93 14.66 2.13
C THR A 43 -2.20 15.63 0.98
N GLY A 44 -3.45 15.77 0.55
CA GLY A 44 -3.82 16.56 -0.63
C GLY A 44 -3.44 15.90 -1.96
N PHE A 45 -3.09 14.62 -1.96
CA PHE A 45 -2.75 13.86 -3.17
C PHE A 45 -4.01 13.50 -3.96
N HIS A 46 -3.87 13.34 -5.27
CA HIS A 46 -4.97 12.84 -6.10
C HIS A 46 -5.32 11.40 -5.71
N VAL A 47 -6.58 11.21 -5.31
CA VAL A 47 -7.11 9.91 -4.87
C VAL A 47 -6.96 8.85 -5.97
N SER A 48 -7.35 9.18 -7.21
CA SER A 48 -7.26 8.24 -8.33
C SER A 48 -5.84 7.75 -8.58
N THR A 49 -4.86 8.66 -8.55
CA THR A 49 -3.44 8.33 -8.72
C THR A 49 -2.92 7.46 -7.59
N THR A 50 -3.33 7.74 -6.35
CA THR A 50 -2.91 6.99 -5.16
C THR A 50 -3.46 5.56 -5.19
N ILE A 51 -4.74 5.38 -5.53
CA ILE A 51 -5.37 4.07 -5.68
C ILE A 51 -4.72 3.29 -6.83
N PHE A 52 -4.49 3.95 -7.98
CA PHE A 52 -3.83 3.34 -9.11
C PHE A 52 -2.41 2.85 -8.76
N ALA A 53 -1.61 3.69 -8.10
CA ALA A 53 -0.26 3.34 -7.66
C ALA A 53 -0.26 2.19 -6.65
N SER A 54 -1.21 2.16 -5.71
CA SER A 54 -1.40 1.05 -4.76
C SER A 54 -1.72 -0.28 -5.45
N GLY A 55 -2.64 -0.26 -6.43
CA GLY A 55 -2.96 -1.43 -7.25
C GLY A 55 -1.77 -1.91 -8.07
N LEU A 56 -1.07 -0.99 -8.73
CA LEU A 56 0.14 -1.29 -9.50
C LEU A 56 1.24 -1.89 -8.62
N ALA A 57 1.52 -1.29 -7.46
CA ALA A 57 2.51 -1.80 -6.51
C ALA A 57 2.18 -3.22 -6.03
N THR A 58 0.90 -3.51 -5.76
CA THR A 58 0.45 -4.85 -5.38
C THR A 58 0.70 -5.87 -6.49
N VAL A 59 0.39 -5.52 -7.75
CA VAL A 59 0.66 -6.40 -8.90
C VAL A 59 2.16 -6.61 -9.08
N CYS A 60 2.96 -5.54 -9.07
CA CYS A 60 4.42 -5.62 -9.16
C CYS A 60 5.01 -6.50 -8.06
N PHE A 61 4.55 -6.36 -6.82
CA PHE A 61 5.03 -7.17 -5.69
C PHE A 61 4.73 -8.65 -5.87
N ILE A 62 3.51 -9.00 -6.30
CA ILE A 62 3.13 -10.39 -6.55
C ILE A 62 3.99 -11.01 -7.65
N LEU A 63 4.33 -10.22 -8.69
CA LEU A 63 5.22 -10.66 -9.76
C LEU A 63 6.66 -10.86 -9.27
N VAL A 64 7.21 -9.91 -8.51
CA VAL A 64 8.58 -9.99 -7.96
C VAL A 64 8.73 -11.16 -6.97
N THR A 65 7.72 -11.44 -6.14
CA THR A 65 7.73 -12.54 -5.16
C THR A 65 7.38 -13.90 -5.76
N GLY A 66 7.11 -13.98 -7.06
CA GLY A 66 6.74 -15.24 -7.72
C GLY A 66 5.43 -15.84 -7.21
N ARG A 67 4.46 -15.00 -6.82
CA ARG A 67 3.13 -15.39 -6.31
C ARG A 67 3.16 -16.20 -5.00
N LYS A 68 4.27 -16.16 -4.27
CA LYS A 68 4.44 -16.87 -2.99
C LYS A 68 3.83 -16.09 -1.82
N LEU A 69 3.81 -14.77 -1.91
CA LEU A 69 3.36 -13.89 -0.83
C LEU A 69 2.17 -13.03 -1.29
N PRO A 70 0.93 -13.34 -0.86
CA PRO A 70 -0.25 -12.57 -1.21
C PRO A 70 -0.39 -11.34 -0.31
N LEU A 71 0.47 -10.33 -0.50
CA LEU A 71 0.35 -9.05 0.21
C LEU A 71 -0.27 -7.97 -0.67
N TYR A 72 -1.14 -7.17 -0.05
CA TYR A 72 -1.70 -5.95 -0.62
C TYR A 72 -0.90 -4.73 -0.16
N TYR A 73 -0.54 -3.85 -1.09
CA TYR A 73 0.20 -2.61 -0.80
C TYR A 73 -0.74 -1.41 -0.77
N GLY A 74 -1.07 -0.92 0.43
CA GLY A 74 -1.87 0.31 0.65
C GLY A 74 -1.02 1.52 1.07
N SER A 75 -1.69 2.65 1.29
CA SER A 75 -1.04 3.89 1.79
C SER A 75 -0.48 3.73 3.20
N SER A 76 0.77 4.14 3.43
CA SER A 76 1.40 4.06 4.76
C SER A 76 1.18 5.33 5.58
N PHE A 77 0.48 5.22 6.70
CA PHE A 77 0.22 6.33 7.63
C PHE A 77 1.50 6.89 8.27
N SER A 78 2.59 6.12 8.27
CA SER A 78 3.90 6.57 8.74
C SER A 78 4.46 7.78 7.97
N TYR A 79 4.00 8.04 6.74
CA TYR A 79 4.42 9.21 5.97
C TYR A 79 3.66 10.49 6.32
N LEU A 80 2.53 10.42 7.05
CA LEU A 80 1.72 11.59 7.38
C LEU A 80 2.50 12.67 8.16
N PRO A 81 3.26 12.37 9.23
CA PRO A 81 4.01 13.40 9.96
C PRO A 81 5.09 14.06 9.10
N ALA A 82 5.76 13.29 8.26
CA ALA A 82 6.80 13.79 7.36
C ALA A 82 6.20 14.73 6.30
N ILE A 83 5.09 14.33 5.66
CA ILE A 83 4.39 15.16 4.68
C ILE A 83 3.82 16.41 5.34
N ALA A 84 3.18 16.29 6.51
CA ALA A 84 2.64 17.43 7.25
C ALA A 84 3.75 18.44 7.62
N GLY A 85 4.91 17.96 8.09
CA GLY A 85 6.06 18.82 8.37
C GLY A 85 6.62 19.51 7.12
N LEU A 86 6.66 18.80 5.99
CA LEU A 86 7.11 19.37 4.71
C LEU A 86 6.14 20.44 4.20
N MET A 87 4.84 20.20 4.33
CA MET A 87 3.79 21.15 3.94
C MET A 87 3.80 22.44 4.77
N ALA A 88 4.16 22.33 6.05
CA ALA A 88 4.30 23.45 6.98
C ALA A 88 5.66 24.17 6.90
N SER A 89 6.62 23.66 6.12
CA SER A 89 7.95 24.24 6.03
C SER A 89 7.95 25.60 5.34
N GLU A 90 8.65 26.57 5.94
CA GLU A 90 8.85 27.91 5.38
C GLU A 90 9.59 27.88 4.04
N ALA A 91 10.47 26.89 3.83
CA ALA A 91 11.23 26.72 2.59
C ALA A 91 10.34 26.46 1.36
N LEU A 92 9.14 25.90 1.56
CA LEU A 92 8.16 25.67 0.51
C LEU A 92 6.97 26.64 0.57
N SER A 93 6.99 27.66 1.42
CA SER A 93 5.86 28.57 1.64
C SER A 93 5.35 29.26 0.37
N GLY A 94 6.24 29.56 -0.58
CA GLY A 94 5.90 30.19 -1.86
C GLY A 94 5.56 29.23 -3.02
N TYR A 95 5.63 27.91 -2.80
CA TYR A 95 5.40 26.91 -3.84
C TYR A 95 3.93 26.51 -3.92
N SER A 96 3.47 26.21 -5.14
CA SER A 96 2.13 25.67 -5.38
C SER A 96 1.98 24.29 -4.73
N LEU A 97 0.72 23.87 -4.47
CA LEU A 97 0.44 22.56 -3.88
C LEU A 97 1.06 21.40 -4.68
N ASN A 98 1.01 21.49 -6.02
CA ASN A 98 1.57 20.45 -6.89
C ASN A 98 3.09 20.33 -6.77
N GLU A 99 3.79 21.45 -6.59
CA GLU A 99 5.25 21.41 -6.40
C GLU A 99 5.61 20.82 -5.03
N LYS A 100 4.86 21.16 -3.97
CA LYS A 100 5.02 20.53 -2.65
C LYS A 100 4.80 19.02 -2.72
N ILE A 101 3.76 18.59 -3.43
CA ILE A 101 3.47 17.17 -3.68
C ILE A 101 4.62 16.51 -4.44
N ALA A 102 5.18 17.15 -5.47
CA ALA A 102 6.31 16.60 -6.23
C ALA A 102 7.55 16.40 -5.36
N VAL A 103 7.86 17.35 -4.48
CA VAL A 103 8.97 17.22 -3.50
C VAL A 103 8.69 16.09 -2.51
N ALA A 104 7.46 15.97 -2.00
CA ALA A 104 7.06 14.87 -1.12
C ALA A 104 7.17 13.51 -1.84
N GLN A 105 6.74 13.41 -3.09
CA GLN A 105 6.85 12.20 -3.91
C GLN A 105 8.30 11.80 -4.13
N PHE A 106 9.20 12.76 -4.38
CA PHE A 106 10.62 12.49 -4.48
C PHE A 106 11.16 11.89 -3.17
N GLY A 107 10.81 12.46 -2.01
CA GLY A 107 11.17 11.91 -0.71
C GLY A 107 10.68 10.47 -0.49
N ILE A 108 9.44 10.16 -0.91
CA ILE A 108 8.86 8.81 -0.84
C ILE A 108 9.61 7.83 -1.75
N VAL A 109 10.01 8.25 -2.95
CA VAL A 109 10.82 7.40 -3.85
C VAL A 109 12.19 7.14 -3.24
N MET A 110 12.83 8.16 -2.65
CA MET A 110 14.13 8.01 -1.99
C MET A 110 14.06 7.08 -0.76
N SER A 111 13.00 7.14 0.04
CA SER A 111 12.83 6.19 1.16
C SER A 111 12.65 4.74 0.66
N GLY A 112 12.05 4.55 -0.52
CA GLY A 112 12.00 3.26 -1.22
C GLY A 112 13.40 2.73 -1.53
N PHE A 113 14.28 3.56 -2.08
CA PHE A 113 15.68 3.18 -2.34
C PHE A 113 16.45 2.84 -1.06
N VAL A 114 16.26 3.62 0.02
CA VAL A 114 16.84 3.30 1.33
C VAL A 114 16.36 1.94 1.84
N SER A 115 15.08 1.62 1.65
CA SER A 115 14.52 0.32 2.05
C SER A 115 15.11 -0.84 1.25
N ILE A 116 15.35 -0.65 -0.06
CA ILE A 116 16.04 -1.63 -0.90
C ILE A 116 17.49 -1.82 -0.43
N ALA A 117 18.21 -0.73 -0.17
CA ALA A 117 19.59 -0.78 0.33
C ALA A 117 19.68 -1.51 1.67
N ALA A 118 18.76 -1.22 2.61
CA ALA A 118 18.67 -1.93 3.88
C ALA A 118 18.42 -3.43 3.67
N GLY A 119 17.51 -3.79 2.76
CA GLY A 119 17.27 -5.19 2.39
C GLY A 119 18.52 -5.89 1.83
N LEU A 120 19.32 -5.21 1.01
CA LEU A 120 20.58 -5.76 0.49
C LEU A 120 21.66 -5.93 1.56
N ILE A 121 21.70 -5.06 2.57
CA ILE A 121 22.64 -5.17 3.70
C ILE A 121 22.27 -6.37 4.57
N VAL A 122 20.99 -6.55 4.91
CA VAL A 122 20.51 -7.67 5.74
C VAL A 122 20.65 -9.02 5.04
N ASN A 123 20.57 -9.03 3.71
CA ASN A 123 20.75 -10.24 2.90
C ASN A 123 22.23 -10.65 2.71
N ARG A 124 23.18 -9.96 3.36
CA ARG A 124 24.59 -10.36 3.45
C ARG A 124 24.89 -10.94 4.82
#